data_AF-A0A3A1X2Y9-F1
#
_entry.id   AF-A0A3A1X2Y9-F1
#
_cell.length_a   1.000
_cell.length_b   1.000
_cell.length_c   1.000
_cell.angle_alpha   90.00
_cell.angle_beta   90.00
_cell.angle_gamma   90.00
#
_symmetry.space_group_name_H-M   'P 1'
#
loop_
_entity.id
_entity.type
_entity.pdbx_description
1 polymer ?
#
loop_
_entity_poly.entity_id
_entity_poly.type
_entity_poly.pdbx_seq_one_letter_code
_entity_poly.pdbx_strand_id
1 'polypeptide(L)'
;RLVIAHVADLPHLNQGNEDVLESLSNGVNASELLTSTQSTDPIRGEKVVAAIALGESDSKTPTSSKTPLAIGTKNGVVKRWNFESPTTMDSWSIIDLKDNDSVIGAALAKDEDRIVFISSDSSLLTFDAKQVRAQGRSSAGMAGIRLNEGCVVSAFAVVAKNDVEWNYEEGENGLFSASGSVVFTLAGDSDALAGTENGAAKITPLEMYPTKGRGTGGVRSQRFLKGQNTLLAAYVGNYPLYATTQRGANVELPKPDMRRDASGTELVSPIAHIG
;
A
#
# COMPACT_ATOMS: atom_id res chain seq x y z
N ARG A 1 -11.04 -5.42 -11.09
CA ARG A 1 -12.47 -5.04 -10.91
C ARG A 1 -12.82 -5.07 -9.43
N LEU A 2 -14.04 -4.70 -9.03
CA LEU A 2 -14.59 -5.00 -7.70
C LEU A 2 -15.35 -6.32 -7.77
N VAL A 3 -15.23 -7.15 -6.73
CA VAL A 3 -16.07 -8.32 -6.50
C VAL A 3 -16.64 -8.20 -5.08
N ILE A 4 -17.95 -8.36 -4.94
CA ILE A 4 -18.63 -8.39 -3.65
C ILE A 4 -18.66 -9.83 -3.15
N ALA A 5 -18.06 -10.07 -2.00
CA ALA A 5 -18.28 -11.28 -1.23
C ALA A 5 -19.38 -11.00 -0.19
N HIS A 6 -20.54 -11.63 -0.34
CA HIS A 6 -21.66 -11.47 0.60
C HIS A 6 -21.38 -12.11 1.97
N VAL A 7 -20.59 -13.18 1.99
CA VAL A 7 -20.09 -13.86 3.19
C VAL A 7 -18.66 -14.25 2.91
N ALA A 8 -17.76 -13.99 3.86
CA ALA A 8 -16.39 -14.46 3.83
C ALA A 8 -15.95 -14.84 5.24
N ASP A 9 -15.48 -16.07 5.41
CA ASP A 9 -14.84 -16.50 6.65
C ASP A 9 -13.45 -15.88 6.72
N LEU A 10 -13.29 -14.91 7.62
CA LEU A 10 -12.01 -14.29 7.90
C LEU A 10 -11.25 -15.13 8.95
N PRO A 11 -9.91 -15.26 8.82
CA PRO A 11 -9.13 -15.88 9.87
C PRO A 11 -9.32 -15.12 11.19
N HIS A 12 -9.58 -15.85 12.26
CA HIS A 12 -9.58 -15.28 13.60
C HIS A 12 -8.14 -15.00 14.01
N LEU A 13 -7.80 -13.72 14.17
CA LEU A 13 -6.56 -13.27 14.80
C LEU A 13 -6.84 -13.04 16.29
N ASN A 14 -6.56 -14.01 17.17
CA ASN A 14 -6.69 -13.79 18.60
C ASN A 14 -5.45 -13.03 19.08
N GLN A 15 -5.62 -11.76 19.43
CA GLN A 15 -4.56 -10.90 19.98
C GLN A 15 -4.17 -11.26 21.44
N GLY A 16 -4.30 -12.52 21.85
CA GLY A 16 -4.37 -12.90 23.26
C GLY A 16 -3.17 -13.62 23.86
N ASN A 17 -2.30 -14.26 23.07
CA ASN A 17 -1.15 -15.01 23.59
C ASN A 17 0.08 -14.82 22.69
N GLU A 18 1.11 -14.15 23.20
CA GLU A 18 2.35 -13.80 22.48
C GLU A 18 3.17 -15.02 22.00
N ASP A 19 2.88 -16.22 22.52
CA ASP A 19 3.65 -17.45 22.26
C ASP A 19 3.05 -18.42 21.23
N VAL A 20 1.91 -18.10 20.60
CA VAL A 20 1.31 -18.95 19.55
C VAL A 20 1.25 -18.19 18.23
N LEU A 21 2.14 -18.55 17.30
CA LEU A 21 2.00 -18.15 15.89
C LEU A 21 0.72 -18.79 15.33
N GLU A 22 -0.35 -18.00 15.22
CA GLU A 22 -1.62 -18.48 14.71
C GLU A 22 -1.52 -18.81 13.22
N SER A 23 -2.07 -19.96 12.84
CA SER A 23 -2.07 -20.37 11.44
C SER A 23 -3.10 -19.56 10.64
N LEU A 24 -2.61 -18.78 9.67
CA LEU A 24 -3.43 -18.11 8.66
C LEU A 24 -4.06 -19.08 7.64
N SER A 25 -3.87 -20.40 7.80
CA SER A 25 -4.46 -21.42 6.92
C SER A 25 -5.99 -21.53 7.05
N ASN A 26 -6.56 -21.01 8.14
CA ASN A 26 -7.98 -21.13 8.45
C ASN A 26 -8.71 -19.87 7.98
N GLY A 27 -9.05 -19.82 6.69
CA GLY A 27 -9.80 -18.72 6.08
C GLY A 27 -9.96 -18.93 4.57
N VAL A 28 -10.89 -18.21 3.94
CA VAL A 28 -11.03 -18.27 2.48
C VAL A 28 -9.84 -17.56 1.83
N ASN A 29 -9.19 -18.22 0.87
CA ASN A 29 -8.13 -17.56 0.11
C ASN A 29 -8.76 -16.44 -0.74
N ALA A 30 -8.24 -15.23 -0.64
CA ALA A 30 -8.81 -14.08 -1.35
C ALA A 30 -8.94 -14.30 -2.87
N SER A 31 -8.04 -15.08 -3.47
CA SER A 31 -8.11 -15.40 -4.91
C SER A 31 -9.34 -16.23 -5.30
N GLU A 32 -9.89 -17.04 -4.39
CA GLU A 32 -11.11 -17.82 -4.63
C GLU A 32 -12.33 -16.91 -4.78
N LEU A 33 -12.35 -15.79 -4.04
CA LEU A 33 -13.42 -14.79 -4.12
C LEU A 33 -13.53 -14.14 -5.50
N LEU A 34 -12.46 -14.13 -6.31
CA LEU A 34 -12.53 -13.60 -7.68
C LEU A 34 -13.43 -14.45 -8.58
N THR A 35 -13.60 -15.73 -8.26
CA THR A 35 -14.40 -16.69 -9.04
C THR A 35 -15.79 -16.92 -8.48
N SER A 36 -16.14 -16.33 -7.34
CA SER A 36 -17.44 -16.56 -6.68
C SER A 36 -18.61 -15.76 -7.27
N THR A 37 -18.33 -14.78 -8.14
CA THR A 37 -19.33 -13.92 -8.77
C THR A 37 -19.92 -14.54 -10.04
N GLN A 38 -21.20 -14.23 -10.31
CA GLN A 38 -21.88 -14.61 -11.56
C GLN A 38 -22.00 -13.45 -12.56
N SER A 39 -21.60 -12.23 -12.19
CA SER A 39 -21.82 -11.03 -13.02
C SER A 39 -20.72 -10.76 -14.05
N THR A 40 -19.55 -11.37 -13.90
CA THR A 40 -18.39 -11.15 -14.79
C THR A 40 -17.58 -12.41 -14.94
N ASP A 41 -17.02 -12.63 -16.13
CA ASP A 41 -16.14 -13.77 -16.39
C ASP A 41 -14.79 -13.65 -15.67
N PRO A 42 -14.19 -14.79 -15.26
CA PRO A 42 -12.83 -14.80 -14.71
C PRO A 42 -11.79 -14.23 -15.69
N ILE A 43 -10.92 -13.37 -15.18
CA ILE A 43 -9.82 -12.79 -15.96
C ILE A 43 -8.51 -13.50 -15.59
N ARG A 44 -7.82 -14.07 -16.59
CA ARG A 44 -6.55 -14.77 -16.37
C ARG A 44 -5.51 -13.81 -15.79
N GLY A 45 -4.88 -14.22 -14.68
CA GLY A 45 -3.84 -13.44 -14.01
C GLY A 45 -4.35 -12.31 -13.11
N GLU A 46 -5.68 -12.20 -12.92
CA GLU A 46 -6.24 -11.30 -11.92
C GLU A 46 -5.79 -11.70 -10.51
N LYS A 47 -5.56 -10.69 -9.67
CA LYS A 47 -5.11 -10.85 -8.28
C LYS A 47 -5.92 -9.92 -7.40
N VAL A 48 -6.12 -10.34 -6.15
CA VAL A 48 -6.69 -9.45 -5.12
C VAL A 48 -5.61 -8.47 -4.67
N VAL A 49 -5.96 -7.19 -4.66
CA VAL A 49 -5.08 -6.08 -4.27
C VAL A 49 -5.46 -5.46 -2.93
N ALA A 50 -6.73 -5.56 -2.55
CA ALA A 50 -7.27 -5.08 -1.30
C ALA A 50 -8.60 -5.77 -1.01
N ALA A 51 -8.91 -5.93 0.27
CA ALA A 51 -10.24 -6.26 0.75
C ALA A 51 -10.71 -5.10 1.63
N ILE A 52 -11.95 -4.67 1.43
CA ILE A 52 -12.56 -3.62 2.24
C ILE A 52 -13.89 -4.12 2.77
N ALA A 53 -14.18 -3.79 4.02
CA ALA A 53 -15.53 -3.92 4.53
C ALA A 53 -16.40 -2.90 3.78
N LEU A 54 -17.30 -3.39 2.95
CA LEU A 54 -18.47 -2.60 2.59
C LEU A 54 -19.31 -2.59 3.85
N GLY A 55 -19.14 -1.57 4.69
CA GLY A 55 -19.96 -1.41 5.88
C GLY A 55 -21.43 -1.54 5.50
N GLU A 56 -22.28 -1.94 6.46
CA GLU A 56 -23.74 -1.98 6.28
C GLU A 56 -24.22 -0.57 5.91
N SER A 57 -24.09 -0.25 4.63
CA SER A 57 -24.77 0.87 4.04
C SER A 57 -26.18 0.35 3.95
N ASP A 58 -26.94 0.63 5.00
CA ASP A 58 -28.33 1.02 4.88
C ASP A 58 -28.48 1.62 3.49
N SER A 59 -29.32 1.01 2.66
CA SER A 59 -29.68 1.46 1.31
C SER A 59 -30.18 2.91 1.25
N LYS A 60 -30.23 3.57 2.41
CA LYS A 60 -30.60 4.96 2.70
C LYS A 60 -29.41 5.91 2.83
N THR A 61 -28.17 5.46 2.96
CA THR A 61 -26.99 6.36 3.00
C THR A 61 -26.65 6.82 1.57
N PRO A 62 -26.75 8.13 1.26
CA PRO A 62 -26.39 8.64 -0.06
C PRO A 62 -24.92 8.29 -0.38
N THR A 63 -24.62 7.91 -1.61
CA THR A 63 -23.23 7.66 -2.05
C THR A 63 -22.31 8.85 -1.81
N SER A 64 -22.87 10.07 -1.76
CA SER A 64 -22.15 11.31 -1.42
C SER A 64 -21.63 11.39 0.02
N SER A 65 -22.12 10.57 0.96
CA SER A 65 -21.66 10.55 2.35
C SER A 65 -20.70 9.41 2.67
N LYS A 66 -20.43 8.51 1.72
CA LYS A 66 -19.46 7.42 1.89
C LYS A 66 -18.05 7.96 1.66
N THR A 67 -17.12 7.57 2.54
CA THR A 67 -15.68 7.86 2.33
C THR A 67 -15.24 7.18 1.02
N PRO A 68 -14.76 7.91 0.00
CA PRO A 68 -14.37 7.30 -1.27
C PRO A 68 -13.22 6.30 -1.12
N LEU A 69 -13.20 5.29 -1.98
CA LEU A 69 -12.08 4.35 -2.08
C LEU A 69 -11.01 4.95 -3.00
N ALA A 70 -9.84 5.29 -2.46
CA ALA A 70 -8.69 5.65 -3.29
C ALA A 70 -8.05 4.38 -3.87
N ILE A 71 -7.70 4.45 -5.15
CA ILE A 71 -7.13 3.36 -5.94
C ILE A 71 -5.89 3.92 -6.62
N GLY A 72 -4.76 3.25 -6.44
CA GLY A 72 -3.48 3.57 -7.09
C GLY A 72 -3.08 2.50 -8.09
N THR A 73 -2.54 2.91 -9.23
CA THR A 73 -2.10 1.99 -10.28
C THR A 73 -0.59 1.96 -10.45
N LYS A 74 -0.10 0.88 -11.06
CA LYS A 74 1.30 0.64 -11.40
C LYS A 74 1.90 1.78 -12.22
N ASN A 75 1.12 2.37 -13.13
CA ASN A 75 1.57 3.46 -13.98
C ASN A 75 1.37 4.87 -13.37
N GLY A 76 1.14 4.94 -12.05
CA GLY A 76 1.07 6.21 -11.33
C GLY A 76 -0.26 6.94 -11.48
N VAL A 77 -1.33 6.24 -11.87
CA VAL A 77 -2.69 6.81 -11.89
C VAL A 77 -3.33 6.67 -10.51
N VAL A 78 -4.15 7.65 -10.15
CA VAL A 78 -4.95 7.66 -8.92
C VAL A 78 -6.42 7.92 -9.23
N LYS A 79 -7.32 7.22 -8.55
CA LYS A 79 -8.76 7.45 -8.59
C LYS A 79 -9.33 7.40 -7.19
N ARG A 80 -10.30 8.26 -6.87
CA ARG A 80 -11.17 8.08 -5.69
C ARG A 80 -12.55 7.67 -6.19
N TRP A 81 -12.93 6.41 -6.00
CA TRP A 81 -14.22 5.88 -6.41
C TRP A 81 -15.28 6.21 -5.35
N ASN A 82 -16.41 6.77 -5.81
CA ASN A 82 -17.52 7.27 -4.97
C ASN A 82 -18.55 6.20 -4.60
N PHE A 83 -18.23 4.90 -4.73
CA PHE A 83 -19.17 3.79 -4.53
C PHE A 83 -20.36 3.74 -5.50
N GLU A 84 -20.32 4.48 -6.61
CA GLU A 84 -21.29 4.29 -7.70
C GLU A 84 -21.19 2.85 -8.21
N SER A 85 -22.32 2.15 -8.12
CA SER A 85 -22.45 0.72 -8.38
C SER A 85 -23.66 0.46 -9.29
N PRO A 86 -23.61 -0.57 -10.15
CA PRO A 86 -24.81 -1.15 -10.74
C PRO A 86 -25.69 -1.76 -9.64
N THR A 87 -27.01 -1.71 -9.81
CA THR A 87 -27.96 -2.18 -8.78
C THR A 87 -28.12 -3.70 -8.69
N THR A 88 -27.75 -4.44 -9.74
CA THR A 88 -28.05 -5.87 -9.89
C THR A 88 -26.83 -6.76 -10.07
N MET A 89 -25.63 -6.20 -10.01
CA MET A 89 -24.38 -6.95 -10.22
C MET A 89 -23.64 -7.10 -8.89
N ASP A 90 -22.95 -8.22 -8.70
CA ASP A 90 -22.04 -8.50 -7.58
C ASP A 90 -20.56 -8.31 -7.97
N SER A 91 -20.28 -8.01 -9.25
CA SER A 91 -18.94 -7.63 -9.72
C SER A 91 -18.99 -6.65 -10.89
N TRP A 92 -18.10 -5.67 -10.90
CA TRP A 92 -18.00 -4.68 -11.98
C TRP A 92 -16.65 -3.95 -12.00
N SER A 93 -16.27 -3.37 -13.14
CA SER A 93 -15.09 -2.48 -13.22
C SER A 93 -15.35 -1.19 -12.45
N ILE A 94 -14.39 -0.75 -11.63
CA ILE A 94 -14.43 0.52 -10.88
C ILE A 94 -13.34 1.50 -11.32
N ILE A 95 -12.53 1.14 -12.32
CA ILE A 95 -11.49 1.99 -12.91
C ILE A 95 -11.19 1.45 -14.31
N ASP A 96 -11.09 2.35 -15.30
CA ASP A 96 -10.71 1.98 -16.66
C ASP A 96 -9.18 2.00 -16.77
N LEU A 97 -8.58 0.81 -16.78
CA LEU A 97 -7.13 0.65 -16.89
C LEU A 97 -6.68 0.77 -18.34
N LYS A 98 -5.53 1.42 -18.54
CA LYS A 98 -4.81 1.37 -19.81
C LYS A 98 -4.08 0.03 -19.95
N ASP A 99 -3.68 -0.30 -21.17
CA ASP A 99 -2.86 -1.47 -21.44
C ASP A 99 -1.59 -1.48 -20.58
N ASN A 100 -1.24 -2.66 -20.06
CA ASN A 100 -0.10 -2.90 -19.16
C ASN A 100 -0.14 -2.14 -17.82
N ASP A 101 -1.24 -1.50 -17.48
CA ASP A 101 -1.49 -0.97 -16.13
C ASP A 101 -2.20 -2.00 -15.25
N SER A 102 -2.04 -1.84 -13.95
CA SER A 102 -2.68 -2.69 -12.95
C SER A 102 -2.91 -1.90 -11.67
N VAL A 103 -4.00 -2.18 -10.96
CA VAL A 103 -4.15 -1.66 -9.59
C VAL A 103 -3.08 -2.31 -8.72
N ILE A 104 -2.43 -1.52 -7.86
CA ILE A 104 -1.42 -2.02 -6.91
C ILE A 104 -1.84 -1.82 -5.45
N GLY A 105 -2.86 -1.02 -5.19
CA GLY A 105 -3.39 -0.80 -3.86
C GLY A 105 -4.69 -0.01 -3.88
N ALA A 106 -5.52 -0.23 -2.86
CA ALA A 106 -6.73 0.53 -2.65
C ALA A 106 -7.06 0.63 -1.16
N ALA A 107 -7.49 1.81 -0.70
CA ALA A 107 -7.87 2.06 0.69
C ALA A 107 -8.87 3.22 0.78
N LEU A 108 -9.71 3.23 1.81
CA LEU A 108 -10.65 4.34 2.04
C LEU A 108 -9.86 5.63 2.31
N ALA A 109 -10.30 6.74 1.70
CA ALA A 109 -9.62 8.03 1.80
C ALA A 109 -10.63 9.17 2.02
N LYS A 110 -10.61 9.75 3.22
CA LYS A 110 -11.22 11.04 3.53
C LYS A 110 -10.44 12.15 2.84
N ASP A 111 -11.00 13.35 2.78
CA ASP A 111 -10.39 14.47 2.05
C ASP A 111 -9.07 14.93 2.67
N GLU A 112 -8.95 14.88 4.00
CA GLU A 112 -7.74 15.23 4.73
C GLU A 112 -6.67 14.12 4.81
N ASP A 113 -6.99 12.90 4.38
CA ASP A 113 -6.04 11.79 4.39
C ASP A 113 -4.94 12.01 3.35
N ARG A 114 -3.80 11.36 3.56
CA ARG A 114 -2.64 11.46 2.69
C ARG A 114 -2.62 10.30 1.72
N ILE A 115 -2.54 10.62 0.43
CA ILE A 115 -2.19 9.65 -0.59
C ILE A 115 -0.67 9.63 -0.71
N VAL A 116 -0.09 8.43 -0.78
CA VAL A 116 1.35 8.21 -0.90
C VAL A 116 1.63 7.27 -2.07
N PHE A 117 2.55 7.67 -2.92
CA PHE A 117 3.12 6.87 -4.02
C PHE A 117 4.62 6.74 -3.80
N ILE A 118 5.16 5.54 -4.04
CA ILE A 118 6.60 5.29 -4.10
C ILE A 118 6.89 4.55 -5.40
N SER A 119 7.80 5.07 -6.22
CA SER A 119 8.23 4.44 -7.48
C SER A 119 9.49 3.60 -7.33
N SER A 120 9.76 2.75 -8.32
CA SER A 120 10.89 1.82 -8.36
C SER A 120 12.25 2.51 -8.34
N ASP A 121 12.36 3.73 -8.86
CA ASP A 121 13.56 4.58 -8.77
C ASP A 121 13.63 5.39 -7.45
N SER A 122 12.81 5.01 -6.47
CA SER A 122 12.77 5.62 -5.14
C SER A 122 12.24 7.05 -5.12
N SER A 123 11.46 7.48 -6.10
CA SER A 123 10.72 8.75 -6.00
C SER A 123 9.45 8.55 -5.17
N LEU A 124 9.29 9.36 -4.12
CA LEU A 124 8.11 9.36 -3.26
C LEU A 124 7.32 10.65 -3.43
N LEU A 125 6.04 10.52 -3.74
CA LEU A 125 5.10 11.64 -3.78
C LEU A 125 4.00 11.43 -2.75
N THR A 126 3.70 12.47 -1.99
CA THR A 126 2.56 12.48 -1.08
C THR A 126 1.80 13.80 -1.12
N PHE A 127 0.47 13.73 -1.03
CA PHE A 127 -0.44 14.86 -1.10
C PHE A 127 -1.81 14.54 -0.45
N ASP A 128 -2.57 15.57 -0.08
CA ASP A 128 -3.93 15.43 0.46
C ASP A 128 -4.88 14.81 -0.57
N ALA A 129 -5.67 13.82 -0.15
CA ALA A 129 -6.63 13.10 -0.99
C ALA A 129 -7.68 14.01 -1.64
N LYS A 130 -8.02 15.17 -1.05
CA LYS A 130 -8.89 16.19 -1.67
C LYS A 130 -8.40 16.71 -3.04
N GLN A 131 -7.11 16.56 -3.35
CA GLN A 131 -6.57 16.88 -4.69
C GLN A 131 -7.01 15.89 -5.78
N VAL A 132 -7.69 14.81 -5.37
CA VAL A 132 -8.32 13.81 -6.22
C VAL A 132 -9.82 13.88 -5.94
N ARG A 133 -10.59 14.49 -6.84
CA ARG A 133 -12.05 14.47 -6.74
C ARG A 133 -12.59 13.04 -6.80
N ALA A 134 -13.68 12.77 -6.09
CA ALA A 134 -14.40 11.51 -6.21
C ALA A 134 -14.99 11.37 -7.62
N GLN A 135 -14.93 10.16 -8.18
CA GLN A 135 -15.37 9.85 -9.54
C GLN A 135 -16.23 8.58 -9.56
N GLY A 136 -17.15 8.55 -10.52
CA GLY A 136 -17.99 7.41 -10.83
C GLY A 136 -17.23 6.24 -11.42
N ARG A 137 -17.99 5.23 -11.88
CA ARG A 137 -17.45 3.94 -12.30
C ARG A 137 -16.54 4.02 -13.54
N SER A 138 -17.01 4.64 -14.61
CA SER A 138 -16.41 4.63 -15.96
C SER A 138 -15.31 5.68 -16.17
N SER A 139 -14.48 5.94 -15.16
CA SER A 139 -13.36 6.88 -15.29
C SER A 139 -12.02 6.17 -15.10
N ALA A 140 -11.03 6.57 -15.91
CA ALA A 140 -9.66 6.06 -15.82
C ALA A 140 -8.88 6.60 -14.59
N GLY A 141 -9.34 7.68 -13.97
CA GLY A 141 -8.64 8.35 -12.88
C GLY A 141 -7.92 9.63 -13.32
N MET A 142 -6.94 10.06 -12.53
CA MET A 142 -6.11 11.25 -12.74
C MET A 142 -4.64 10.89 -12.50
N ALA A 143 -3.71 11.69 -13.04
CA ALA A 143 -2.28 11.47 -12.77
C ALA A 143 -2.01 11.56 -11.25
N GLY A 144 -1.49 10.51 -10.63
CA GLY A 144 -1.12 10.46 -9.21
C GLY A 144 0.31 10.95 -9.01
N ILE A 145 1.27 10.17 -9.49
CA ILE A 145 2.71 10.48 -9.53
C ILE A 145 3.20 10.49 -10.98
N ARG A 146 4.12 11.40 -11.31
CA ARG A 146 4.84 11.35 -12.59
C ARG A 146 6.04 10.43 -12.43
N LEU A 147 6.03 9.33 -13.17
CA LEU A 147 7.12 8.35 -13.19
C LEU A 147 8.22 8.78 -14.18
N ASN A 148 9.46 8.41 -13.85
CA ASN A 148 10.56 8.43 -14.81
C ASN A 148 10.39 7.31 -15.84
N GLU A 149 11.08 7.43 -16.98
CA GLU A 149 11.02 6.42 -18.04
C GLU A 149 11.41 5.03 -17.52
N GLY A 150 10.64 4.01 -17.89
CA GLY A 150 10.82 2.63 -17.42
C GLY A 150 10.45 2.36 -15.96
N CYS A 151 10.17 3.39 -15.16
CA CYS A 151 9.86 3.25 -13.74
C CYS A 151 8.37 2.97 -13.53
N VAL A 152 8.05 2.27 -12.44
CA VAL A 152 6.68 1.90 -12.05
C VAL A 152 6.46 2.23 -10.58
N VAL A 153 5.20 2.34 -10.17
CA VAL A 153 4.86 2.46 -8.74
C VAL A 153 5.13 1.12 -8.05
N SER A 154 5.95 1.16 -7.01
CA SER A 154 6.28 0.04 -6.12
C SER A 154 5.37 -0.03 -4.89
N ALA A 155 4.85 1.11 -4.41
CA ALA A 155 3.87 1.14 -3.32
C ALA A 155 2.86 2.27 -3.48
N PHE A 156 1.62 2.00 -3.06
CA PHE A 156 0.55 2.97 -2.92
C PHE A 156 -0.11 2.78 -1.56
N ALA A 157 -0.33 3.87 -0.83
CA ALA A 157 -1.01 3.85 0.44
C ALA A 157 -1.89 5.08 0.64
N VAL A 158 -2.88 4.92 1.51
CA VAL A 158 -3.62 6.02 2.13
C VAL A 158 -3.27 6.02 3.61
N VAL A 159 -2.84 7.16 4.12
CA VAL A 159 -2.51 7.36 5.53
C VAL A 159 -3.49 8.34 6.12
N ALA A 160 -4.16 7.96 7.21
CA ALA A 160 -5.10 8.84 7.88
C ALA A 160 -4.37 10.10 8.37
N LYS A 161 -5.02 11.27 8.29
CA LYS A 161 -4.38 12.55 8.70
C LYS A 161 -3.67 12.47 10.06
N ASN A 162 -4.31 11.81 11.03
CA ASN A 162 -3.82 11.73 12.41
C ASN A 162 -2.68 10.72 12.60
N ASP A 163 -2.47 9.82 11.62
CA ASP A 163 -1.43 8.80 11.69
C ASP A 163 -0.12 9.29 11.04
N VAL A 164 -0.09 10.49 10.46
CA VAL A 164 1.10 11.05 9.78
C VAL A 164 2.17 11.48 10.78
N GLU A 165 1.76 12.00 11.93
CA GLU A 165 2.65 12.57 12.94
C GLU A 165 3.53 11.48 13.57
N TRP A 166 4.83 11.74 13.63
CA TRP A 166 5.77 10.88 14.30
C TRP A 166 5.87 11.25 15.77
N ASN A 167 5.62 10.28 16.61
CA ASN A 167 5.80 10.39 18.05
C ASN A 167 7.01 9.55 18.44
N TYR A 168 7.92 10.13 19.21
CA TYR A 168 9.08 9.45 19.76
C TYR A 168 9.31 9.92 21.18
N GLU A 169 9.37 8.97 22.11
CA GLU A 169 9.69 9.20 23.52
C GLU A 169 10.80 8.24 23.92
N GLU A 170 11.84 8.76 24.55
CA GLU A 170 12.91 7.95 25.12
C GLU A 170 12.86 8.09 26.65
N GLY A 171 12.62 6.98 27.32
CA GLY A 171 12.60 6.91 28.77
C GLY A 171 14.00 6.93 29.36
N GLU A 172 14.11 7.40 30.60
CA GLU A 172 15.39 7.44 31.35
C GLU A 172 16.03 6.06 31.55
N ASN A 173 15.27 4.98 31.35
CA ASN A 173 15.71 3.58 31.42
C ASN A 173 16.29 3.05 30.09
N GLY A 174 16.42 3.89 29.05
CA GLY A 174 16.93 3.51 27.73
C GLY A 174 15.93 2.74 26.85
N LEU A 175 14.67 2.62 27.29
CA LEU A 175 13.57 2.17 26.44
C LEU A 175 13.02 3.36 25.65
N PHE A 176 12.61 3.13 24.40
CA PHE A 176 11.93 4.14 23.60
C PHE A 176 10.57 3.63 23.15
N SER A 177 9.61 4.54 23.04
CA SER A 177 8.32 4.35 22.40
C SER A 177 8.28 5.19 21.14
N ALA A 178 7.78 4.62 20.05
CA ALA A 178 7.57 5.37 18.84
C ALA A 178 6.28 4.93 18.14
N SER A 179 5.57 5.87 17.54
CA SER A 179 4.34 5.61 16.80
C SER A 179 4.13 6.63 15.69
N GLY A 180 3.33 6.24 14.70
CA GLY A 180 3.04 7.03 13.51
C GLY A 180 3.33 6.24 12.23
N SER A 181 2.98 6.84 11.10
CA SER A 181 3.18 6.23 9.79
C SER A 181 4.63 6.36 9.35
N VAL A 182 5.17 5.26 8.84
CA VAL A 182 6.54 5.18 8.34
C VAL A 182 6.55 4.70 6.90
N VAL A 183 7.62 5.05 6.21
CA VAL A 183 7.96 4.60 4.87
C VAL A 183 9.12 3.63 4.97
N PHE A 184 8.87 2.38 4.59
CA PHE A 184 9.89 1.37 4.38
C PHE A 184 10.32 1.36 2.91
N THR A 185 11.62 1.35 2.68
CA THR A 185 12.22 1.17 1.34
C THR A 185 13.34 0.15 1.41
N LEU A 186 13.40 -0.74 0.42
CA LEU A 186 14.45 -1.74 0.25
C LEU A 186 15.07 -1.57 -1.13
N ALA A 187 16.31 -1.08 -1.19
CA ALA A 187 17.04 -0.93 -2.45
C ALA A 187 17.88 -2.18 -2.77
N GLY A 188 18.00 -2.47 -4.06
CA GLY A 188 18.80 -3.57 -4.58
C GLY A 188 19.05 -3.45 -6.08
N ASP A 189 19.46 -4.56 -6.68
CA ASP A 189 19.71 -4.72 -8.10
C ASP A 189 18.52 -5.40 -8.80
N SER A 190 17.98 -4.74 -9.82
CA SER A 190 16.90 -5.28 -10.66
C SER A 190 17.31 -6.54 -11.43
N ASP A 191 18.61 -6.76 -11.64
CA ASP A 191 19.14 -7.95 -12.31
C ASP A 191 19.37 -9.14 -11.35
N ALA A 192 19.23 -8.93 -10.04
CA ALA A 192 19.35 -10.00 -9.06
C ALA A 192 18.14 -10.96 -9.12
N LEU A 193 18.37 -12.22 -8.78
CA LEU A 193 17.30 -13.21 -8.71
C LEU A 193 16.34 -12.85 -7.57
N ALA A 194 15.04 -12.88 -7.87
CA ALA A 194 14.00 -12.57 -6.90
C ALA A 194 14.15 -13.39 -5.61
N GLY A 195 14.21 -12.69 -4.48
CA GLY A 195 14.35 -13.30 -3.15
C GLY A 195 15.75 -13.76 -2.76
N THR A 196 16.78 -13.49 -3.58
CA THR A 196 18.18 -13.83 -3.26
C THR A 196 18.99 -12.66 -2.72
N GLU A 197 18.59 -11.44 -3.05
CA GLU A 197 19.29 -10.24 -2.60
C GLU A 197 18.71 -9.74 -1.29
N ASN A 198 19.59 -9.50 -0.31
CA ASN A 198 19.19 -8.93 0.97
C ASN A 198 18.80 -7.46 0.85
N GLY A 199 19.49 -6.70 -0.01
CA GLY A 199 19.28 -5.28 -0.22
C GLY A 199 19.68 -4.39 0.97
N ALA A 200 19.55 -3.07 0.78
CA ALA A 200 19.68 -2.08 1.83
C ALA A 200 18.33 -1.50 2.19
N ALA A 201 17.91 -1.68 3.44
CA ALA A 201 16.62 -1.23 3.94
C ALA A 201 16.73 0.05 4.76
N LYS A 202 15.65 0.83 4.78
CA LYS A 202 15.44 1.84 5.82
C LYS A 202 13.97 2.03 6.13
N ILE A 203 13.72 2.50 7.34
CA ILE A 203 12.42 2.98 7.80
C ILE A 203 12.57 4.47 8.06
N THR A 204 11.70 5.30 7.49
CA THR A 204 11.71 6.75 7.72
C THR A 204 10.30 7.22 8.02
N PRO A 205 10.06 8.02 9.08
CA PRO A 205 8.73 8.56 9.32
C PRO A 205 8.16 9.31 8.11
N LEU A 206 6.87 9.12 7.82
CA LEU A 206 6.23 9.71 6.65
C LEU A 206 6.27 11.24 6.70
N GLU A 207 6.23 11.85 7.88
CA GLU A 207 6.35 13.29 8.07
C GLU A 207 7.65 13.90 7.51
N MET A 208 8.72 13.11 7.37
CA MET A 208 9.98 13.57 6.78
C MET A 208 9.87 13.82 5.27
N TYR A 209 8.77 13.39 4.65
CA TYR A 209 8.47 13.58 3.24
C TYR A 209 7.50 14.75 3.04
N PRO A 210 7.95 15.88 2.46
CA PRO A 210 7.11 17.04 2.27
C PRO A 210 5.99 16.75 1.27
N THR A 211 4.83 17.35 1.51
CA THR A 211 3.76 17.37 0.52
C THR A 211 4.21 18.10 -0.74
N LYS A 212 3.73 17.61 -1.89
CA LYS A 212 3.86 18.29 -3.19
C LYS A 212 2.50 18.29 -3.89
N GLY A 213 2.41 18.95 -5.03
CA GLY A 213 1.24 18.83 -5.90
C GLY A 213 1.14 17.43 -6.50
N ARG A 214 -0.10 16.94 -6.67
CA ARG A 214 -0.37 15.71 -7.43
C ARG A 214 0.22 15.81 -8.85
N GLY A 215 0.68 14.68 -9.40
CA GLY A 215 1.22 14.57 -10.75
C GLY A 215 2.65 15.11 -10.89
N THR A 216 3.30 15.47 -9.79
CA THR A 216 4.74 15.79 -9.78
C THR A 216 5.57 14.51 -9.63
N GLY A 217 6.90 14.62 -9.76
CA GLY A 217 7.81 13.49 -9.58
C GLY A 217 8.08 13.12 -8.11
N GLY A 218 7.63 13.92 -7.13
CA GLY A 218 7.93 13.69 -5.72
C GLY A 218 9.36 14.07 -5.32
N VAL A 219 9.86 13.42 -4.27
CA VAL A 219 11.21 13.58 -3.71
C VAL A 219 11.88 12.22 -3.56
N ARG A 220 13.22 12.17 -3.60
CA ARG A 220 13.96 10.93 -3.38
C ARG A 220 13.70 10.38 -1.97
N SER A 221 13.36 9.10 -1.91
CA SER A 221 13.08 8.36 -0.69
C SER A 221 14.14 7.37 -0.29
N GLN A 222 15.17 7.13 -1.09
CA GLN A 222 16.35 6.35 -0.75
C GLN A 222 17.44 6.71 -1.76
N ARG A 223 18.67 6.90 -1.28
CA ARG A 223 19.82 7.03 -2.16
C ARG A 223 20.40 5.65 -2.46
N PHE A 224 20.34 5.21 -3.71
CA PHE A 224 20.99 3.98 -4.15
C PHE A 224 22.51 4.05 -4.01
N LEU A 225 23.09 2.96 -3.51
CA LEU A 225 24.53 2.72 -3.45
C LEU A 225 25.03 2.06 -4.75
N LYS A 226 26.34 1.86 -4.86
CA LYS A 226 26.92 1.14 -5.99
C LYS A 226 26.34 -0.28 -6.06
N GLY A 227 25.83 -0.67 -7.23
CA GLY A 227 25.17 -1.96 -7.43
C GLY A 227 23.65 -1.92 -7.20
N GLN A 228 23.10 -0.81 -6.71
CA GLN A 228 21.66 -0.65 -6.55
C GLN A 228 21.09 0.25 -7.65
N ASN A 229 19.96 -0.15 -8.22
CA ASN A 229 19.30 0.55 -9.32
C ASN A 229 17.77 0.56 -9.21
N THR A 230 17.19 -0.16 -8.24
CA THR A 230 15.75 -0.21 -8.01
C THR A 230 15.41 -0.37 -6.53
N LEU A 231 14.17 -0.06 -6.17
CA LEU A 231 13.55 -0.62 -4.98
C LEU A 231 13.08 -2.05 -5.29
N LEU A 232 13.53 -3.00 -4.48
CA LEU A 232 13.03 -4.38 -4.46
C LEU A 232 11.68 -4.45 -3.74
N ALA A 233 11.48 -3.61 -2.73
CA ALA A 233 10.22 -3.48 -2.00
C ALA A 233 10.06 -2.06 -1.44
N ALA A 234 8.81 -1.63 -1.29
CA ALA A 234 8.44 -0.41 -0.59
C ALA A 234 7.11 -0.63 0.14
N TYR A 235 6.95 -0.01 1.30
CA TYR A 235 5.73 -0.11 2.09
C TYR A 235 5.50 1.17 2.89
N VAL A 236 4.24 1.48 3.14
CA VAL A 236 3.83 2.60 4.00
C VAL A 236 2.78 2.06 4.96
N GLY A 237 3.02 2.19 6.26
CA GLY A 237 2.15 1.68 7.30
C GLY A 237 2.53 2.21 8.68
N ASN A 238 1.79 1.80 9.69
CA ASN A 238 2.00 2.23 11.06
C ASN A 238 3.20 1.51 11.69
N TYR A 239 4.03 2.25 12.41
CA TYR A 239 5.12 1.66 13.18
C TYR A 239 4.59 1.01 14.47
N PRO A 240 5.17 -0.13 14.94
CA PRO A 240 6.30 -0.87 14.35
C PRO A 240 5.89 -1.69 13.13
N LEU A 241 6.85 -1.84 12.20
CA LEU A 241 6.72 -2.75 11.05
C LEU A 241 7.32 -4.10 11.37
N TYR A 242 6.80 -5.15 10.73
CA TYR A 242 7.32 -6.51 10.80
C TYR A 242 7.62 -7.05 9.41
N ALA A 243 8.73 -7.80 9.30
CA ALA A 243 9.14 -8.41 8.04
C ALA A 243 9.42 -9.90 8.19
N THR A 244 9.14 -10.65 7.13
CA THR A 244 9.42 -12.09 7.07
C THR A 244 10.12 -12.48 5.77
N THR A 245 10.93 -13.52 5.86
CA THR A 245 11.49 -14.24 4.70
C THR A 245 10.40 -15.06 4.01
N GLN A 246 10.70 -15.61 2.83
CA GLN A 246 9.77 -16.50 2.12
C GLN A 246 9.38 -17.75 2.93
N ARG A 247 10.23 -18.18 3.87
CA ARG A 247 9.97 -19.32 4.76
C ARG A 247 9.26 -18.93 6.07
N GLY A 248 8.85 -17.67 6.20
CA GLY A 248 8.15 -17.17 7.39
C GLY A 248 9.05 -16.83 8.58
N ALA A 249 10.38 -16.92 8.44
CA ALA A 249 11.29 -16.47 9.49
C ALA A 249 11.32 -14.94 9.59
N ASN A 250 11.35 -14.39 10.80
CA ASN A 250 11.44 -12.95 11.06
C ASN A 250 12.72 -12.35 10.47
N VAL A 251 12.60 -11.15 9.92
CA VAL A 251 13.74 -10.34 9.46
C VAL A 251 13.85 -9.11 10.36
N GLU A 252 15.02 -8.91 10.96
CA GLU A 252 15.30 -7.73 11.77
C GLU A 252 15.34 -6.48 10.89
N LEU A 253 14.55 -5.48 11.26
CA LEU A 253 14.44 -4.22 10.53
C LEU A 253 15.29 -3.13 11.18
N PRO A 254 15.87 -2.20 10.39
CA PRO A 254 16.62 -1.09 10.94
C PRO A 254 15.72 -0.16 11.76
N LYS A 255 16.32 0.49 12.75
CA LYS A 255 15.66 1.58 13.49
C LYS A 255 15.25 2.71 12.54
N PRO A 256 14.20 3.49 12.88
CA PRO A 256 13.82 4.66 12.11
C PRO A 256 14.99 5.64 11.87
N ASP A 257 15.18 6.06 10.62
CA ASP A 257 16.13 7.10 10.20
C ASP A 257 15.34 8.31 9.70
N MET A 258 15.57 9.47 10.32
CA MET A 258 14.88 10.73 10.00
C MET A 258 15.30 11.31 8.65
N ARG A 259 16.40 10.83 8.05
CA ARG A 259 16.86 11.30 6.74
C ARG A 259 16.13 10.56 5.63
N ARG A 260 15.20 11.26 4.98
CA ARG A 260 14.44 10.74 3.84
C ARG A 260 15.30 10.17 2.71
N ASP A 261 16.49 10.73 2.47
CA ASP A 261 17.34 10.35 1.35
C ASP A 261 18.61 9.59 1.77
N ALA A 262 18.62 9.02 2.98
CA ALA A 262 19.64 8.06 3.39
C ALA A 262 19.65 6.80 2.49
N SER A 263 20.76 6.07 2.50
CA SER A 263 20.94 4.86 1.69
C SER A 263 20.41 3.58 2.33
N GLY A 264 20.04 3.64 3.62
CA GLY A 264 19.67 2.46 4.40
C GLY A 264 20.86 1.61 4.86
N THR A 265 20.54 0.52 5.55
CA THR A 265 21.48 -0.45 6.10
C THR A 265 21.28 -1.80 5.42
N GLU A 266 22.36 -2.51 5.14
CA GLU A 266 22.28 -3.86 4.56
C GLU A 266 21.53 -4.81 5.50
N LEU A 267 20.61 -5.59 4.92
CA LEU A 267 19.92 -6.63 5.66
C LEU A 267 20.75 -7.92 5.71
N VAL A 268 20.50 -8.72 6.74
CA VAL A 268 21.12 -10.05 6.89
C VAL A 268 20.36 -11.16 6.16
N SER A 269 19.13 -10.87 5.72
CA SER A 269 18.27 -11.82 5.03
C SER A 269 17.30 -11.10 4.09
N PRO A 270 16.88 -11.74 2.98
CA PRO A 270 15.95 -11.15 2.04
C PRO A 270 14.54 -11.07 2.64
N ILE A 271 13.84 -9.98 2.33
CA ILE A 271 12.45 -9.78 2.74
C ILE A 271 11.52 -10.29 1.64
N ALA A 272 10.53 -11.11 2.03
CA ALA A 272 9.44 -11.53 1.15
C ALA A 272 8.15 -10.77 1.47
N HIS A 273 7.89 -10.47 2.74
CA HIS A 273 6.70 -9.73 3.18
C HIS A 273 7.07 -8.70 4.23
N ILE A 274 6.43 -7.53 4.16
CA ILE A 274 6.54 -6.40 5.09
C ILE A 274 5.12 -5.92 5.40
N GLY A 275 4.82 -5.62 6.66
CA GLY A 275 3.48 -5.25 7.12
C GLY A 275 3.50 -4.45 8.41
#